data_AF-A0A2E1AC71-F1
#
_entry.id   AF-A0A2E1AC71-F1
#
_cell.length_a   1.000
_cell.length_b   1.000
_cell.length_c   1.000
_cell.angle_alpha   90.00
_cell.angle_beta   90.00
_cell.angle_gamma   90.00
#
_symmetry.space_group_name_H-M   'P 1'
#
loop_
_entity.id
_entity.type
_entity.pdbx_description
1 polymer ?
#
loop_
_entity_poly.entity_id
_entity_poly.type
_entity_poly.pdbx_seq_one_letter_code
_entity_poly.pdbx_strand_id
1 'polypeptide(L)'
;MSCIIDVMTWVSAEDLMPYLIDWFIPDQVIYACYSGEFTEDELRMSLRTLIDMVDSSSSPYVHIIADTGDVTKPVPPQKVLKISREVGSHERTGWNLILRERSTLVKMGVAFGSTLIKSKIRSFDTLEDAEQFLRKIDETLSWDNVNRAVVARS
;
A
#
# COMPACT_ATOMS: atom_id res chain seq x y z
N MET A 1 -28.22 -50.32 0.56
CA MET A 1 -27.95 -49.76 1.91
C MET A 1 -26.57 -49.16 1.89
N SER A 2 -26.47 -47.93 2.41
CA SER A 2 -25.27 -47.16 2.72
C SER A 2 -24.37 -46.68 1.58
N CYS A 3 -24.68 -45.44 1.17
CA CYS A 3 -23.83 -44.47 0.52
C CYS A 3 -22.99 -43.79 1.62
N ILE A 4 -21.66 -43.79 1.52
CA ILE A 4 -20.79 -42.90 2.29
C ILE A 4 -20.05 -42.06 1.26
N ILE A 5 -20.62 -40.89 1.00
CA ILE A 5 -19.96 -39.79 0.30
C ILE A 5 -19.15 -39.10 1.38
N ASP A 6 -17.83 -39.22 1.30
CA ASP A 6 -16.93 -38.51 2.19
C ASP A 6 -17.06 -36.99 1.93
N VAL A 7 -17.22 -36.26 3.02
CA VAL A 7 -17.65 -34.87 3.03
C VAL A 7 -16.46 -34.01 2.60
N MET A 8 -16.49 -33.63 1.33
CA MET A 8 -16.25 -32.27 0.83
C MET A 8 -15.79 -31.29 1.94
N THR A 9 -14.51 -31.29 2.30
CA THR A 9 -13.88 -30.13 2.92
C THR A 9 -13.80 -29.07 1.84
N TRP A 10 -14.89 -28.33 1.68
CA TRP A 10 -14.89 -27.05 1.01
C TRP A 10 -13.80 -26.22 1.68
N VAL A 11 -12.74 -25.94 0.92
CA VAL A 11 -11.82 -24.86 1.22
C VAL A 11 -12.69 -23.63 1.43
N SER A 12 -12.84 -23.25 2.69
CA SER A 12 -13.65 -22.12 3.13
C SER A 12 -13.00 -20.86 2.60
N ALA A 13 -13.81 -19.91 2.12
CA ALA A 13 -13.47 -18.54 1.73
C ALA A 13 -12.03 -18.35 1.27
N GLU A 14 -11.83 -18.16 -0.03
CA GLU A 14 -10.67 -17.43 -0.58
C GLU A 14 -10.02 -16.57 0.50
N ASP A 15 -8.81 -16.97 0.88
CA ASP A 15 -7.86 -16.24 1.69
C ASP A 15 -7.75 -14.82 1.09
N LEU A 16 -8.69 -13.95 1.45
CA LEU A 16 -8.72 -12.57 1.03
C LEU A 16 -7.44 -11.97 1.57
N MET A 17 -6.42 -11.89 0.72
CA MET A 17 -5.18 -11.21 1.07
C MET A 17 -5.60 -9.84 1.63
N PRO A 18 -5.19 -9.48 2.86
CA PRO A 18 -5.67 -8.26 3.51
C PRO A 18 -5.06 -7.00 2.89
N TYR A 19 -4.52 -7.13 1.69
CA TYR A 19 -4.02 -6.05 0.89
C TYR A 19 -4.14 -6.35 -0.60
N LEU A 20 -4.33 -5.28 -1.37
CA LEU A 20 -4.28 -5.26 -2.83
C LEU A 20 -3.23 -4.24 -3.22
N ILE A 21 -2.25 -4.64 -4.04
CA ILE A 21 -1.22 -3.75 -4.57
C ILE A 21 -1.21 -3.90 -6.09
N ASP A 22 -1.40 -2.80 -6.79
CA ASP A 22 -1.40 -2.77 -8.26
C ASP A 22 -1.02 -1.37 -8.77
N TRP A 23 -0.79 -1.24 -10.07
CA TRP A 23 -0.51 0.03 -10.70
C TRP A 23 -1.78 0.88 -10.80
N PHE A 24 -1.72 2.07 -10.20
CA PHE A 24 -2.69 3.14 -10.41
C PHE A 24 -2.40 3.90 -11.69
N ILE A 25 -1.13 4.22 -11.92
CA ILE A 25 -0.60 4.67 -13.20
C ILE A 25 0.54 3.70 -13.54
N PRO A 26 0.46 2.95 -14.65
CA PRO A 26 1.49 1.97 -15.03
C PRO A 26 2.90 2.56 -14.92
N ASP A 27 3.80 1.82 -14.28
CA ASP A 27 5.19 2.18 -14.01
C ASP A 27 5.45 3.45 -13.19
N GLN A 28 4.44 4.23 -12.81
CA GLN A 28 4.66 5.55 -12.19
C GLN A 28 4.03 5.68 -10.80
N VAL A 29 2.83 5.16 -10.60
CA VAL A 29 2.10 5.27 -9.33
C VAL A 29 1.51 3.93 -8.95
N ILE A 30 1.90 3.41 -7.79
CA ILE A 30 1.34 2.20 -7.20
C ILE A 30 0.20 2.60 -6.27
N TYR A 31 -0.91 1.86 -6.30
CA TYR A 31 -1.96 1.93 -5.30
C TYR A 31 -1.94 0.66 -4.45
N ALA A 32 -1.85 0.84 -3.14
CA ALA A 32 -1.83 -0.22 -2.16
C ALA A 32 -3.00 -0.02 -1.20
N CYS A 33 -4.02 -0.86 -1.28
CA CYS A 33 -5.11 -0.86 -0.33
C CYS A 33 -4.87 -1.92 0.73
N TYR A 34 -5.14 -1.60 1.99
CA TYR A 34 -5.04 -2.48 3.14
C TYR A 34 -6.39 -2.56 3.85
N SER A 35 -6.79 -3.76 4.25
CA SER A 35 -8.09 -4.00 4.88
C SER A 35 -8.00 -5.05 5.99
N GLY A 36 -8.97 -5.03 6.90
CA GLY A 36 -9.09 -6.05 7.95
C GLY A 36 -7.97 -6.03 8.98
N GLU A 37 -7.62 -7.23 9.49
CA GLU A 37 -6.51 -7.38 10.42
C GLU A 37 -5.19 -7.48 9.63
N PHE A 38 -4.36 -6.44 9.71
CA PHE A 38 -3.10 -6.39 8.98
C PHE A 38 -1.93 -6.74 9.90
N THR A 39 -1.26 -7.84 9.62
CA THR A 39 -0.21 -8.45 10.45
C THR A 39 1.19 -7.95 10.11
N GLU A 40 2.17 -8.27 10.96
CA GLU A 40 3.59 -7.95 10.73
C GLU A 40 4.15 -8.66 9.49
N ASP A 41 3.72 -9.89 9.21
CA ASP A 41 4.21 -10.66 8.06
C ASP A 41 3.61 -10.14 6.75
N GLU A 42 2.33 -9.77 6.76
CA GLU A 42 1.69 -9.12 5.61
C GLU A 42 2.28 -7.74 5.32
N LEU A 43 2.63 -6.97 6.35
CA LEU A 43 3.38 -5.71 6.16
C LEU A 43 4.75 -5.97 5.52
N ARG A 44 5.45 -7.03 5.93
CA ARG A 44 6.75 -7.37 5.33
C ARG A 44 6.58 -7.79 3.87
N MET A 45 5.56 -8.59 3.58
CA MET A 45 5.25 -9.04 2.22
C MET A 45 4.84 -7.86 1.33
N SER A 46 3.95 -6.98 1.81
CA SER A 46 3.51 -5.80 1.06
C SER A 46 4.66 -4.86 0.72
N LEU A 47 5.56 -4.59 1.68
CA LEU A 47 6.73 -3.75 1.45
C LEU A 47 7.69 -4.36 0.42
N ARG A 48 7.89 -5.69 0.44
CA ARG A 48 8.69 -6.38 -0.58
C ARG A 48 8.04 -6.28 -1.96
N THR A 49 6.73 -6.52 -2.06
CA THR A 49 5.99 -6.36 -3.31
C THR A 49 6.11 -4.93 -3.86
N LEU A 50 6.02 -3.91 -3.00
CA LEU A 50 6.22 -2.52 -3.41
C LEU A 50 7.64 -2.30 -3.96
N ILE A 51 8.67 -2.80 -3.29
CA ILE A 51 10.06 -2.68 -3.76
C ILE A 51 10.24 -3.40 -5.10
N ASP A 52 9.75 -4.63 -5.24
CA ASP A 52 9.85 -5.39 -6.49
C ASP A 52 9.16 -4.66 -7.65
N MET A 53 8.01 -4.03 -7.40
CA MET A 53 7.33 -3.20 -8.41
C MET A 53 8.13 -1.96 -8.78
N VAL A 54 8.70 -1.26 -7.79
CA VAL A 54 9.57 -0.10 -8.04
C VAL A 54 10.82 -0.52 -8.83
N ASP A 55 11.41 -1.68 -8.51
CA ASP A 55 12.56 -2.25 -9.21
C ASP A 55 12.23 -2.55 -10.68
N SER A 56 11.06 -3.14 -10.93
CA SER A 56 10.60 -3.51 -12.28
C SER A 56 10.20 -2.31 -13.15
N SER A 57 9.89 -1.17 -12.55
CA SER A 57 9.46 0.03 -13.29
C SER A 57 10.60 0.65 -14.09
N SER A 58 10.29 1.18 -15.27
CA SER A 58 11.22 2.00 -16.06
C SER A 58 11.25 3.47 -15.64
N SER A 59 10.36 3.91 -14.74
CA SER A 59 10.29 5.30 -14.28
C SER A 59 11.47 5.67 -13.37
N PRO A 60 12.00 6.90 -13.45
CA PRO A 60 13.04 7.37 -12.53
C PRO A 60 12.54 7.45 -11.09
N TYR A 61 11.24 7.73 -10.89
CA TYR A 61 10.60 7.72 -9.58
C TYR A 61 9.24 7.03 -9.64
N VAL A 62 8.92 6.29 -8.59
CA VAL A 62 7.62 5.64 -8.41
C VAL A 62 6.98 6.14 -7.13
N HIS A 63 5.78 6.69 -7.25
CA HIS A 63 4.97 7.15 -6.13
C HIS A 63 4.06 6.02 -5.64
N ILE A 64 3.68 6.07 -4.38
CA ILE A 64 2.85 5.05 -3.75
C ILE A 64 1.69 5.78 -3.07
N ILE A 65 0.47 5.33 -3.33
CA ILE A 65 -0.74 5.74 -2.63
C ILE A 65 -1.17 4.54 -1.79
N ALA A 66 -1.07 4.66 -0.47
CA ALA A 66 -1.43 3.64 0.50
C ALA A 66 -2.79 4.01 1.13
N ASP A 67 -3.80 3.20 0.89
CA ASP A 67 -5.11 3.35 1.49
C ASP A 67 -5.28 2.41 2.68
N THR A 68 -5.51 2.99 3.85
CA THR A 68 -5.60 2.26 5.13
C THR A 68 -6.99 2.37 5.76
N GLY A 69 -7.97 2.92 5.05
CA GLY A 69 -9.27 3.27 5.62
C GLY A 69 -10.07 2.09 6.17
N ASP A 70 -9.80 0.89 5.65
CA ASP A 70 -10.52 -0.35 5.98
C ASP A 70 -9.72 -1.30 6.87
N VAL A 71 -8.56 -0.85 7.37
CA VAL A 71 -7.77 -1.58 8.38
C VAL A 71 -8.48 -1.51 9.73
N THR A 72 -8.87 -2.66 10.28
CA THR A 72 -9.54 -2.76 11.58
C THR A 72 -8.54 -2.91 12.73
N LYS A 73 -7.36 -3.47 12.44
CA LYS A 73 -6.30 -3.69 13.42
C LYS A 73 -4.93 -3.40 12.79
N PRO A 74 -4.40 -2.19 12.96
CA PRO A 74 -3.13 -1.80 12.35
C PRO A 74 -1.94 -2.43 13.09
N VAL A 75 -0.85 -2.66 12.36
CA VAL A 75 0.44 -3.03 12.96
C VAL A 75 0.93 -1.90 13.87
N PRO A 76 1.40 -2.20 15.09
CA PRO A 76 1.87 -1.17 16.00
C PRO A 76 3.05 -0.35 15.39
N PRO A 77 3.10 0.98 15.55
CA PRO A 77 4.08 1.84 14.88
C PRO A 77 5.56 1.45 15.08
N GLN A 78 5.91 0.99 16.28
CA GLN A 78 7.26 0.50 16.58
C GLN A 78 7.65 -0.74 15.76
N LYS A 79 6.66 -1.59 15.43
CA LYS A 79 6.86 -2.76 14.57
C LYS A 79 6.91 -2.34 13.11
N VAL A 80 6.06 -1.41 12.68
CA VAL A 80 6.14 -0.79 11.34
C VAL A 80 7.55 -0.26 11.09
N LEU A 81 8.07 0.57 12.00
CA LEU A 81 9.41 1.15 11.87
C LEU A 81 10.51 0.09 11.83
N LYS A 82 10.41 -0.96 12.66
CA LYS A 82 11.38 -2.07 12.66
C LYS A 82 11.37 -2.79 11.32
N ILE A 83 10.18 -3.13 10.82
CA ILE A 83 10.01 -3.88 9.57
C ILE A 83 10.44 -3.04 8.37
N SER A 84 10.07 -1.76 8.32
CA SER A 84 10.53 -0.84 7.25
C SER A 84 12.06 -0.71 7.22
N ARG A 85 12.76 -0.76 8.37
CA ARG A 85 14.22 -0.77 8.41
C ARG A 85 14.82 -2.12 7.98
N GLU A 86 14.14 -3.23 8.30
CA GLU A 86 14.55 -4.59 7.92
C GLU A 86 14.43 -4.78 6.40
N VAL A 87 13.31 -4.35 5.82
CA VAL A 87 13.04 -4.45 4.38
C VAL A 87 13.81 -3.40 3.59
N GLY A 88 14.03 -2.23 4.19
CA GLY A 88 14.72 -1.10 3.57
C GLY A 88 13.79 -0.23 2.73
N SER A 89 14.39 0.68 1.97
CA SER A 89 13.70 1.58 1.04
C SER A 89 14.40 1.58 -0.30
N HIS A 90 13.66 1.73 -1.39
CA HIS A 90 14.23 1.85 -2.71
C HIS A 90 14.57 3.33 -3.03
N GLU A 91 15.70 3.59 -3.68
CA GLU A 91 16.17 4.96 -3.97
C GLU A 91 15.27 5.74 -4.95
N ARG A 92 14.59 4.99 -5.84
CA ARG A 92 13.58 5.50 -6.78
C ARG A 92 12.19 5.63 -6.16
N THR A 93 12.01 5.37 -4.87
CA THR A 93 10.73 5.64 -4.21
C THR A 93 10.53 7.16 -4.08
N GLY A 94 9.50 7.66 -4.74
CA GLY A 94 9.10 9.07 -4.71
C GLY A 94 8.32 9.42 -3.44
N TRP A 95 7.06 9.84 -3.64
CA TRP A 95 6.16 10.18 -2.54
C TRP A 95 5.33 8.98 -2.09
N ASN A 96 5.22 8.81 -0.78
CA ASN A 96 4.31 7.88 -0.12
C ASN A 96 3.11 8.67 0.41
N LEU A 97 1.94 8.49 -0.19
CA LEU A 97 0.72 9.19 0.15
C LEU A 97 -0.20 8.26 0.90
N ILE A 98 -0.61 8.64 2.11
CA ILE A 98 -1.46 7.78 2.96
C ILE A 98 -2.88 8.33 2.94
N LEU A 99 -3.86 7.51 2.55
CA LEU A 99 -5.28 7.85 2.53
C LEU A 99 -6.01 7.34 3.77
N ARG A 100 -7.04 8.09 4.16
CA ARG A 100 -8.01 7.72 5.20
C ARG A 100 -7.35 7.33 6.53
N GLU A 101 -6.21 7.95 6.85
CA GLU A 101 -5.44 7.63 8.05
C GLU A 101 -6.22 8.02 9.31
N ARG A 102 -6.73 7.01 10.03
CA ARG A 102 -7.51 7.21 11.25
C ARG A 102 -6.66 7.38 12.50
N SER A 103 -5.39 6.98 12.48
CA SER A 103 -4.55 7.03 13.68
C SER A 103 -3.73 8.32 13.74
N THR A 104 -3.84 9.02 14.86
CA THR A 104 -2.96 10.14 15.24
C THR A 104 -1.48 9.72 15.30
N LEU A 105 -1.20 8.40 15.36
CA LEU A 105 0.13 7.81 15.45
C LEU A 105 0.89 7.80 14.12
N VAL A 106 0.23 7.66 12.97
CA VAL A 106 0.89 7.84 11.66
C VAL A 106 1.27 9.30 11.44
N LYS A 107 0.47 10.26 11.94
CA LYS A 107 0.86 11.68 12.01
C LYS A 107 2.15 11.89 12.83
N MET A 108 2.36 11.10 13.89
CA MET A 108 3.62 11.09 14.66
C MET A 108 4.75 10.32 13.96
N GLY A 109 4.44 9.24 13.24
CA GLY A 109 5.39 8.47 12.43
C GLY A 109 6.00 9.29 11.28
N VAL A 110 5.23 10.20 10.68
CA VAL A 110 5.73 11.18 9.68
C VAL A 110 6.79 12.12 10.28
N ALA A 111 6.68 12.45 11.58
CA ALA A 111 7.67 13.30 12.26
C ALA A 111 9.00 12.55 12.53
N PHE A 112 8.98 11.23 12.73
CA PHE A 112 10.18 10.42 12.99
C PHE A 112 10.73 9.67 11.76
N GLY A 113 9.90 9.44 10.74
CA GLY A 113 10.26 8.71 9.52
C GLY A 113 11.15 9.51 8.58
N SER A 114 10.99 10.83 8.54
CA SER A 114 11.77 11.74 7.68
C SER A 114 13.28 11.72 7.95
N THR A 115 13.71 11.27 9.13
CA THR A 115 15.13 11.26 9.53
C THR A 115 15.84 9.94 9.20
N LEU A 116 15.12 8.85 8.96
CA LEU A 116 15.70 7.50 8.79
C LEU A 116 15.30 6.81 7.49
N ILE A 117 14.15 7.18 6.91
CA ILE A 117 13.68 6.70 5.63
C ILE A 117 13.61 7.96 4.76
N LYS A 118 14.45 8.08 3.73
CA LYS A 118 14.50 9.25 2.82
C LYS A 118 13.23 9.41 1.97
N SER A 119 12.13 8.78 2.36
CA SER A 119 10.87 8.82 1.64
C SER A 119 10.03 9.99 2.09
N LYS A 120 9.45 10.68 1.11
CA LYS A 120 8.59 11.84 1.32
C LYS A 120 7.18 11.32 1.61
N ILE A 121 6.73 11.43 2.87
CA ILE A 121 5.42 10.93 3.29
C ILE A 121 4.44 12.08 3.47
N ARG A 122 3.20 11.92 3.01
CA ARG A 122 2.11 12.88 3.26
C ARG A 122 0.77 12.15 3.40
N SER A 123 -0.12 12.66 4.24
CA SER A 123 -1.45 12.07 4.44
C SER A 123 -2.54 12.94 3.83
N PHE A 124 -3.60 12.30 3.34
CA PHE A 124 -4.80 12.92 2.76
C PHE A 124 -6.06 12.19 3.25
N ASP A 125 -7.18 12.90 3.26
CA ASP A 125 -8.47 12.30 3.61
C ASP A 125 -9.12 11.59 2.41
N THR A 126 -8.87 12.08 1.19
CA THR A 126 -9.45 11.57 -0.05
C THR A 126 -8.38 11.23 -1.10
N LEU A 127 -8.71 10.31 -2.02
CA LEU A 127 -7.85 9.98 -3.15
C LEU A 127 -7.69 11.19 -4.08
N GLU A 128 -8.76 11.93 -4.29
CA GLU A 128 -8.79 13.11 -5.15
C GLU A 128 -7.79 14.18 -4.68
N ASP A 129 -7.68 14.43 -3.37
CA ASP A 129 -6.70 15.38 -2.82
C ASP A 129 -5.26 14.89 -3.03
N ALA A 130 -5.02 13.59 -2.86
CA ALA A 130 -3.72 12.99 -3.12
C ALA A 130 -3.32 13.08 -4.60
N GLU A 131 -4.27 12.89 -5.51
CA GLU A 131 -4.04 13.06 -6.95
C GLU A 131 -3.73 14.51 -7.32
N GLN A 132 -4.52 15.47 -6.81
CA GLN A 132 -4.25 16.89 -7.04
C GLN A 132 -2.86 17.28 -6.54
N PHE A 133 -2.43 16.73 -5.41
CA PHE A 133 -1.08 16.91 -4.92
C PHE A 133 -0.03 16.34 -5.88
N LEU A 134 -0.19 15.09 -6.35
CA LEU A 134 0.73 14.47 -7.30
C LEU A 134 0.80 15.24 -8.63
N ARG A 135 -0.34 15.73 -9.14
CA ARG A 135 -0.39 16.57 -10.36
C ARG A 135 0.45 17.83 -10.22
N LYS A 136 0.47 18.42 -9.03
CA LYS A 136 1.20 19.67 -8.76
C LYS A 136 2.70 19.45 -8.58
N ILE A 137 3.11 18.32 -8.02
CA ILE A 137 4.51 18.05 -7.67
C ILE A 137 5.27 17.27 -8.75
N ASP A 138 4.55 16.53 -9.60
CA ASP A 138 5.12 15.77 -10.71
C ASP A 138 4.22 15.87 -11.94
N GLU A 139 4.59 16.80 -12.83
CA GLU A 139 3.90 17.05 -14.10
C GLU A 139 4.18 15.95 -15.15
N THR A 140 5.11 15.02 -14.88
CA THR A 140 5.50 13.94 -15.81
C THR A 140 4.62 12.70 -15.70
N LEU A 141 3.70 12.67 -14.72
CA LEU A 141 2.78 11.56 -14.53
C LEU A 141 1.74 11.48 -15.67
N SER A 142 1.56 10.27 -16.21
CA SER A 142 0.65 10.01 -17.34
C SER A 142 -0.78 9.83 -16.87
N TRP A 143 -1.42 10.93 -16.49
CA TRP A 143 -2.77 10.92 -15.91
C TRP A 143 -3.88 10.36 -16.82
N ASP A 144 -3.63 10.28 -18.12
CA ASP A 144 -4.56 9.65 -19.08
C ASP A 144 -4.56 8.11 -18.97
N ASN A 145 -3.54 7.53 -18.33
CA ASN A 145 -3.37 6.09 -18.14
C ASN A 145 -3.83 5.61 -16.75
N VAL A 146 -4.64 6.39 -16.04
CA VAL A 146 -5.08 6.04 -14.68
C VAL A 146 -6.00 4.82 -14.72
N ASN A 147 -5.60 3.76 -14.01
CA ASN A 147 -6.38 2.55 -13.83
C ASN A 147 -7.36 2.70 -12.66
N ARG A 148 -8.54 3.28 -12.92
CA ARG A 148 -9.59 3.43 -11.88
C ARG A 148 -10.14 2.10 -11.37
N ALA A 149 -9.99 1.01 -12.12
CA ALA A 149 -10.47 -0.31 -11.69
C ALA A 149 -9.70 -0.85 -10.49
N VAL A 150 -8.50 -0.35 -10.18
CA VAL A 150 -7.79 -0.73 -8.94
C VAL A 150 -8.53 -0.25 -7.69
N VAL A 151 -9.08 0.95 -7.72
CA VAL A 151 -9.79 1.57 -6.58
C VAL A 151 -11.19 1.00 -6.42
N ALA A 152 -11.81 0.53 -7.51
CA ALA A 152 -13.13 -0.11 -7.42
C ALA A 152 -13.06 -1.55 -6.87
N ARG A 153 -11.86 -2.16 -6.82
CA ARG A 153 -11.62 -3.52 -6.32
C ARG A 153 -11.26 -3.55 -4.83
N SER A 154 -10.84 -2.43 -4.26
CA SER A 154 -10.63 -2.22 -2.83
C SER A 154 -11.93 -1.92 -2.11
#